data_AF-A0A0H2RLG0-F1
#
_entry.id   AF-A0A0H2RLG0-F1
#
_cell.length_a   1.000
_cell.length_b   1.000
_cell.length_c   1.000
_cell.angle_alpha   90.00
_cell.angle_beta   90.00
_cell.angle_gamma   90.00
#
_symmetry.space_group_name_H-M   'P 1'
#
loop_
_entity.id
_entity.type
_entity.pdbx_description
1 polymer ?
#
loop_
_entity_poly.entity_id
_entity_poly.type
_entity_poly.pdbx_seq_one_letter_code
_entity_poly.pdbx_strand_id
1 'polypeptide(L)'
;MATLLDFALKTTKSGVAHRDSVRAKIREHQSQCQHQEIICMDEMQLERSVVFISVDGDEEPFCALGHYPVLAFQSNKEPSTPFYIARVRIEHAVYYTYVMEGASFVTYQRKSSGYAFKTTEECTSNFEVLVLRYDPVDYRSAQTKGKLKDPTGPLGWKNVYTAPEEEIVL
;
A
#
# COMPACT_ATOMS: atom_id res chain seq x y z
N MET A 1 -19.04 0.22 5.47
CA MET A 1 -17.97 1.13 5.92
C MET A 1 -16.68 0.65 5.29
N ALA A 2 -16.29 1.27 4.18
CA ALA A 2 -15.10 0.92 3.42
C ALA A 2 -13.90 1.69 3.99
N THR A 3 -12.89 0.98 4.47
CA THR A 3 -11.59 1.56 4.83
C THR A 3 -10.75 1.69 3.56
N LEU A 4 -10.70 2.92 3.05
CA LEU A 4 -9.81 3.38 1.99
C LEU A 4 -8.34 3.22 2.43
N LEU A 5 -7.58 2.46 1.64
CA LEU A 5 -6.12 2.41 1.73
C LEU A 5 -5.55 3.53 0.86
N ASP A 6 -5.29 4.70 1.46
CA ASP A 6 -4.56 5.78 0.80
C ASP A 6 -3.06 5.41 0.76
N PHE A 7 -2.56 5.01 -0.42
CA PHE A 7 -1.13 4.83 -0.66
C PHE A 7 -0.52 6.14 -1.18
N ALA A 8 0.15 6.90 -0.30
CA ALA A 8 0.95 8.06 -0.68
C ALA A 8 2.44 7.74 -0.55
N LEU A 9 3.09 7.44 -1.68
CA LEU A 9 4.55 7.32 -1.76
C LEU A 9 5.19 8.71 -1.67
N LYS A 10 5.84 9.03 -0.55
CA LYS A 10 6.59 10.27 -0.38
C LYS A 10 8.07 10.03 -0.70
N THR A 11 8.57 10.65 -1.76
CA THR A 11 10.00 10.65 -2.11
C THR A 11 10.75 11.68 -1.25
N THR A 12 11.81 11.26 -0.56
CA THR A 12 12.72 12.17 0.17
C THR A 12 13.86 12.59 -0.74
N LYS A 13 13.93 13.88 -1.09
CA LYS A 13 15.11 14.50 -1.70
C LYS A 13 16.12 14.97 -0.65
N SER A 14 17.36 14.66 -0.98
CA SER A 14 18.66 15.06 -0.42
C SER A 14 18.75 16.50 0.08
N GLY A 15 19.49 16.66 1.18
CA GLY A 15 19.80 17.92 1.83
C GLY A 15 21.01 18.65 1.25
N VAL A 16 20.85 19.99 1.22
CA VAL A 16 21.81 21.03 1.61
C VAL A 16 23.14 21.16 0.84
N ALA A 17 23.21 22.16 -0.04
CA ALA A 17 24.06 23.36 0.13
C ALA A 17 24.10 24.18 -1.18
N HIS A 18 23.58 25.42 -1.16
CA HIS A 18 24.34 26.65 -1.47
C HIS A 18 23.38 27.84 -1.49
N ARG A 19 23.65 28.81 -0.62
CA ARG A 19 22.90 30.05 -0.44
C ARG A 19 23.13 31.06 -1.58
N ASP A 20 22.04 31.75 -1.93
CA ASP A 20 21.96 33.18 -2.27
C ASP A 20 22.70 33.71 -3.51
N SER A 21 22.31 33.29 -4.73
CA SER A 21 22.58 34.08 -5.96
C SER A 21 21.72 33.71 -7.19
N VAL A 22 20.42 33.39 -7.03
CA VAL A 22 19.53 33.13 -8.20
C VAL A 22 18.10 33.64 -7.94
N ARG A 23 17.95 34.83 -7.33
CA ARG A 23 16.63 35.38 -6.94
C ARG A 23 15.94 36.23 -8.00
N ALA A 24 16.50 36.41 -9.20
CA ALA A 24 15.94 37.32 -10.21
C ALA A 24 15.80 36.74 -11.63
N LYS A 25 15.95 35.42 -11.83
CA LYS A 25 15.74 34.76 -13.14
C LYS A 25 14.90 33.48 -13.10
N ILE A 26 14.11 33.28 -12.03
CA ILE A 26 13.20 32.13 -11.85
C ILE A 26 11.74 32.63 -11.75
N ARG A 27 11.35 33.57 -12.62
CA ARG A 27 9.96 34.05 -12.70
C ARG A 27 9.31 33.91 -14.08
N GLU A 28 9.96 33.21 -15.02
CA GLU A 28 9.43 33.06 -16.38
C GLU A 28 9.42 31.61 -16.90
N HIS A 29 9.63 30.63 -16.02
CA HIS A 29 9.37 29.19 -16.29
C HIS A 29 8.45 28.56 -15.22
N GLN A 30 7.73 29.40 -14.45
CA GLN A 30 6.66 28.98 -13.53
C GLN A 30 5.27 29.08 -14.18
N SER A 31 5.20 28.86 -15.49
CA SER A 31 3.95 28.61 -16.19
C SER A 31 4.02 27.21 -16.78
N GLN A 32 2.99 26.40 -16.48
CA GLN A 32 2.68 25.09 -17.07
C GLN A 32 3.48 23.88 -16.57
N CYS A 33 3.16 23.44 -15.36
CA CYS A 33 2.79 22.05 -15.10
C CYS A 33 2.05 21.97 -13.76
N GLN A 34 0.80 22.44 -13.76
CA GLN A 34 -0.18 21.89 -12.82
C GLN A 34 -0.51 20.48 -13.32
N HIS A 35 0.44 19.55 -13.17
CA HIS A 35 0.13 18.13 -13.27
C HIS A 35 -0.85 17.86 -12.12
N GLN A 36 -2.13 17.71 -12.44
CA GLN A 36 -3.06 17.06 -11.52
C GLN A 36 -2.43 15.70 -11.22
N GLU A 37 -1.94 15.50 -10.00
CA GLU A 37 -1.47 14.19 -9.57
C GLU A 37 -2.66 13.24 -9.73
N ILE A 38 -2.60 12.40 -10.74
CA ILE A 38 -3.60 11.35 -10.94
C ILE A 38 -3.40 10.38 -9.78
N ILE A 39 -4.29 10.45 -8.80
CA ILE A 39 -4.34 9.50 -7.69
C ILE A 39 -4.93 8.21 -8.26
N CYS A 40 -4.08 7.27 -8.64
CA CYS A 40 -4.49 5.92 -8.96
C CYS A 40 -4.83 5.21 -7.65
N MET A 41 -6.06 4.68 -7.55
CA MET A 41 -6.54 3.94 -6.40
C MET A 41 -7.06 2.59 -6.87
N ASP A 42 -6.47 1.53 -6.35
CA ASP A 42 -6.94 0.17 -6.54
C ASP A 42 -7.78 -0.26 -5.33
N GLU A 43 -8.97 -0.77 -5.58
CA GLU A 43 -9.88 -1.27 -4.54
C GLU A 43 -9.85 -2.80 -4.55
N MET A 44 -9.71 -3.37 -3.36
CA MET A 44 -9.81 -4.81 -3.12
C MET A 44 -11.03 -5.11 -2.25
N GLN A 45 -11.96 -5.89 -2.78
CA GLN A 45 -13.12 -6.34 -2.01
C GLN A 45 -12.72 -7.54 -1.14
N LEU A 46 -12.67 -7.31 0.17
CA LEU A 46 -12.39 -8.35 1.15
C LEU A 46 -13.67 -9.16 1.40
N GLU A 47 -13.87 -10.25 0.66
CA GLU A 47 -14.97 -11.18 0.87
C GLU A 47 -14.63 -12.27 1.91
N ARG A 48 -15.44 -13.33 1.98
CA ARG A 48 -15.22 -14.49 2.86
C ARG A 48 -13.98 -15.32 2.48
N SER A 49 -13.28 -14.98 1.40
CA SER A 49 -12.09 -15.65 0.90
C SER A 49 -10.80 -15.24 1.61
N VAL A 50 -10.84 -14.20 2.44
CA VAL A 50 -9.69 -13.71 3.21
C VAL A 50 -9.90 -13.83 4.72
N VAL A 51 -8.78 -13.80 5.44
CA VAL A 51 -8.74 -13.71 6.90
C VAL A 51 -7.50 -12.93 7.31
N PHE A 52 -7.53 -12.35 8.51
CA PHE A 52 -6.35 -11.76 9.14
C PHE A 52 -5.81 -12.75 10.15
N ILE A 53 -4.54 -13.12 10.04
CA ILE A 53 -3.84 -13.92 11.05
C ILE A 53 -3.08 -12.99 11.99
N SER A 54 -3.16 -13.25 13.30
CA SER A 54 -2.44 -12.47 14.31
C SER A 54 -0.98 -12.92 14.38
N VAL A 55 -0.07 -11.96 14.50
CA VAL A 55 1.35 -12.17 14.70
C VAL A 55 1.73 -11.45 15.99
N ASP A 56 2.34 -12.20 16.91
CA ASP A 56 3.01 -11.66 18.08
C ASP A 56 4.52 -11.78 17.85
N GLY A 57 5.11 -10.75 17.27
CA GLY A 57 6.50 -10.77 16.82
C GLY A 57 7.54 -10.81 17.94
N ASP A 58 7.13 -10.61 19.20
CA ASP A 58 7.98 -10.82 20.37
C ASP A 58 8.15 -12.32 20.67
N GLU A 59 7.15 -13.14 20.34
CA GLU A 59 7.17 -14.60 20.50
C GLU A 59 7.62 -15.32 19.21
N GLU A 60 7.01 -14.97 18.07
CA GLU A 60 7.30 -15.58 16.77
C GLU A 60 7.20 -14.54 15.63
N PRO A 61 8.29 -14.31 14.87
CA PRO A 61 8.24 -13.44 13.69
C PRO A 61 7.23 -13.93 12.66
N PHE A 62 6.75 -13.03 11.80
CA PHE A 62 5.84 -13.43 10.72
C PHE A 62 6.49 -14.46 9.79
N CYS A 63 5.78 -15.56 9.56
CA CYS A 63 6.17 -16.65 8.67
C CYS A 63 5.06 -16.90 7.65
N ALA A 64 5.35 -16.73 6.35
CA ALA A 64 4.37 -17.00 5.30
C ALA A 64 4.19 -18.50 5.01
N LEU A 65 5.05 -19.37 5.54
CA LEU A 65 5.02 -20.80 5.24
C LEU A 65 3.68 -21.43 5.64
N GLY A 66 3.00 -22.07 4.69
CA GLY A 66 1.68 -22.66 4.92
C GLY A 66 0.52 -21.66 4.91
N HIS A 67 0.81 -20.39 4.62
CA HIS A 67 -0.17 -19.33 4.45
C HIS A 67 -0.08 -18.75 3.04
N TYR A 68 -1.12 -18.02 2.66
CA TYR A 68 -1.22 -17.36 1.35
C TYR A 68 -1.40 -15.85 1.54
N PRO A 69 -0.36 -15.12 2.00
CA PRO A 69 -0.47 -13.70 2.28
C PRO A 69 -0.75 -12.89 1.02
N VAL A 70 -1.57 -11.84 1.15
CA VAL A 70 -1.91 -10.96 0.04
C VAL A 70 -0.76 -10.00 -0.20
N LEU A 71 -0.15 -10.09 -1.39
CA LEU A 71 0.95 -9.23 -1.81
C LEU A 71 0.45 -7.78 -1.96
N ALA A 72 1.12 -6.87 -1.26
CA ALA A 72 0.92 -5.43 -1.40
C ALA A 72 1.77 -4.89 -2.56
N PHE A 73 3.08 -5.15 -2.53
CA PHE A 73 4.03 -4.75 -3.58
C PHE A 73 5.32 -5.57 -3.48
N GLN A 74 6.21 -5.40 -4.46
CA GLN A 74 7.58 -5.92 -4.43
C GLN A 74 8.57 -4.76 -4.42
N SER A 75 9.72 -4.93 -3.76
CA SER A 75 10.79 -3.93 -3.84
C SER A 75 11.40 -3.89 -5.25
N ASN A 76 11.84 -2.72 -5.67
CA ASN A 76 12.61 -2.55 -6.91
C ASN A 76 14.09 -2.97 -6.79
N LYS A 77 14.50 -3.53 -5.65
CA LYS A 77 15.86 -4.06 -5.44
C LYS A 77 15.96 -5.48 -6.01
N GLU A 78 17.17 -5.91 -6.32
CA GLU A 78 17.45 -7.26 -6.79
C GLU A 78 18.22 -8.05 -5.71
N PRO A 79 17.74 -9.21 -5.24
CA PRO A 79 16.47 -9.84 -5.60
C PRO A 79 15.25 -9.06 -5.07
N SER A 80 14.11 -9.14 -5.79
CA SER A 80 12.90 -8.46 -5.35
C SER A 80 12.37 -9.10 -4.07
N THR A 81 12.07 -8.26 -3.08
CA THR A 81 11.52 -8.68 -1.80
C THR A 81 10.01 -8.41 -1.77
N PRO A 82 9.16 -9.40 -1.47
CA PRO A 82 7.72 -9.20 -1.37
C PRO A 82 7.34 -8.51 -0.05
N PHE A 83 6.32 -7.66 -0.14
CA PHE A 83 5.68 -7.02 0.99
C PHE A 83 4.20 -7.41 1.02
N TYR A 84 3.70 -7.77 2.19
CA TYR A 84 2.33 -8.26 2.37
C TYR A 84 1.48 -7.25 3.11
N ILE A 85 0.18 -7.24 2.83
CA ILE A 85 -0.76 -6.34 3.51
C ILE A 85 -0.89 -6.75 4.98
N ALA A 86 -0.64 -5.79 5.86
CA ALA A 86 -0.79 -5.95 7.31
C ALA A 86 -1.68 -4.85 7.89
N ARG A 87 -2.13 -5.05 9.13
CA ARG A 87 -2.78 -4.01 9.91
C ARG A 87 -2.43 -4.12 11.39
N VAL A 88 -2.56 -2.99 12.06
CA VAL A 88 -2.42 -2.85 13.51
C VAL A 88 -3.77 -2.42 14.07
N ARG A 89 -4.19 -3.07 15.17
CA ARG A 89 -5.42 -2.74 15.89
C ARG A 89 -5.06 -2.10 17.22
N ILE A 90 -5.48 -0.87 17.43
CA ILE A 90 -5.28 -0.14 18.68
C ILE A 90 -6.62 0.41 19.12
N GLU A 91 -7.10 -0.06 20.27
CA GLU A 91 -8.41 0.27 20.80
C GLU A 91 -9.53 0.00 19.76
N HIS A 92 -10.13 1.05 19.22
CA HIS A 92 -11.19 0.99 18.21
C HIS A 92 -10.73 1.39 16.79
N ALA A 93 -9.43 1.61 16.61
CA ALA A 93 -8.84 2.05 15.34
C ALA A 93 -8.08 0.92 14.65
N VAL A 94 -8.09 0.96 13.31
CA VAL A 94 -7.34 0.06 12.45
C VAL A 94 -6.38 0.90 11.60
N TYR A 95 -5.10 0.54 11.63
CA TYR A 95 -4.05 1.18 10.83
C TYR A 95 -3.48 0.15 9.87
N TYR A 96 -3.60 0.41 8.56
CA TYR A 96 -3.03 -0.47 7.54
C TYR A 96 -1.55 -0.16 7.35
N THR A 97 -0.78 -1.22 7.08
CA THR A 97 0.66 -1.17 6.81
C THR A 97 1.07 -2.36 5.95
N TYR A 98 2.36 -2.59 5.81
CA TYR A 98 2.94 -3.74 5.14
C TYR A 98 3.95 -4.46 6.03
N VAL A 99 4.18 -5.74 5.74
CA VAL A 99 5.14 -6.58 6.45
C VAL A 99 5.96 -7.42 5.46
N MET A 100 7.20 -7.75 5.83
CA MET A 100 8.07 -8.67 5.07
C MET A 100 8.12 -10.02 5.76
N GLU A 101 8.49 -11.07 5.01
CA GLU A 101 8.82 -12.38 5.59
C GLU A 101 9.86 -12.26 6.71
N GLY A 102 9.61 -12.90 7.84
CA GLY A 102 10.50 -12.92 9.01
C GLY A 102 10.50 -11.65 9.85
N ALA A 103 9.62 -10.67 9.57
CA ALA A 103 9.55 -9.46 10.39
C ALA A 103 8.84 -9.71 11.74
N SER A 104 9.49 -9.26 12.82
CA SER A 104 8.92 -9.22 14.18
C SER A 104 8.17 -7.93 14.51
N PHE A 105 8.31 -6.88 13.69
CA PHE A 105 7.69 -5.59 13.95
C PHE A 105 7.19 -4.97 12.66
N VAL A 106 6.12 -4.19 12.78
CA VAL A 106 5.63 -3.33 11.71
C VAL A 106 5.62 -1.89 12.15
N THR A 107 5.85 -1.00 11.20
CA THR A 107 5.73 0.44 11.38
C THR A 107 4.41 0.91 10.77
N TYR A 108 3.67 1.77 11.44
CA TYR A 108 2.40 2.29 10.94
C TYR A 108 2.26 3.79 11.24
N GLN A 109 1.40 4.46 10.46
CA GLN A 109 1.16 5.88 10.61
C GLN A 109 -0.12 6.13 11.40
N ARG A 110 0.02 6.72 12.58
CA ARG A 110 -1.10 7.14 13.41
C ARG A 110 -1.44 8.60 13.12
N LYS A 111 -2.68 8.85 12.70
CA LYS A 111 -3.23 10.21 12.60
C LYS A 111 -3.76 10.60 13.98
N SER A 112 -3.23 11.70 14.54
CA SER A 112 -3.75 12.29 15.76
C SER A 112 -4.71 13.43 15.42
N SER A 113 -5.88 13.44 16.05
CA SER A 113 -6.84 14.54 15.94
C SER A 113 -6.47 15.66 16.92
N GLY A 114 -6.01 16.78 16.38
CA GLY A 114 -5.73 18.02 17.11
C GLY A 114 -5.93 19.22 16.21
N TYR A 115 -5.56 20.43 16.66
CA TYR A 115 -5.69 21.66 15.86
C TYR A 115 -4.92 21.62 14.52
N ALA A 116 -3.92 20.75 14.39
CA ALA A 116 -3.23 20.45 13.15
C ALA A 116 -3.20 18.94 12.92
N PHE A 117 -3.42 18.51 11.68
CA PHE A 117 -3.25 17.12 11.27
C PHE A 117 -1.77 16.73 11.43
N LYS A 118 -1.46 15.99 12.50
CA LYS A 118 -0.13 15.43 12.72
C LYS A 118 -0.19 13.92 12.55
N THR A 119 0.62 13.43 11.61
CA THR A 119 0.91 12.02 11.44
C THR A 119 2.15 11.67 12.26
N THR A 120 2.04 10.68 13.13
CA THR A 120 3.16 10.13 13.89
C THR A 120 3.42 8.72 13.38
N GLU A 121 4.69 8.38 13.21
CA GLU A 121 5.14 7.03 12.90
C GLU A 121 5.33 6.27 14.22
N GLU A 122 4.70 5.10 14.33
CA GLU A 122 4.77 4.22 15.50
C GLU A 122 5.12 2.80 15.06
N CYS A 123 5.67 1.99 15.96
CA CYS A 123 5.97 0.57 15.70
C CYS A 123 5.30 -0.34 16.73
N THR A 124 5.08 -1.59 16.35
CA THR A 124 4.53 -2.62 17.25
C THR A 124 4.97 -4.02 16.81
N SER A 125 5.12 -4.93 17.79
CA SER A 125 5.29 -6.37 17.59
C SER A 125 3.97 -7.09 17.33
N ASN A 126 2.84 -6.48 17.70
CA ASN A 126 1.52 -7.08 17.63
C ASN A 126 0.75 -6.56 16.42
N PHE A 127 0.64 -7.38 15.39
CA PHE A 127 -0.01 -7.00 14.13
C PHE A 127 -0.77 -8.17 13.52
N GLU A 128 -1.52 -7.90 12.46
CA GLU A 128 -2.25 -8.91 11.73
C GLU A 128 -1.90 -8.86 10.24
N VAL A 129 -1.75 -10.02 9.60
CA VAL A 129 -1.43 -10.13 8.17
C VAL A 129 -2.64 -10.65 7.41
N LEU A 130 -2.97 -10.00 6.29
CA LEU A 130 -4.07 -10.42 5.43
C LEU A 130 -3.64 -11.63 4.59
N VAL A 131 -4.35 -12.74 4.74
CA VAL A 131 -4.08 -14.00 4.02
C VAL A 131 -5.33 -14.54 3.34
N LEU A 132 -5.16 -15.28 2.26
CA LEU A 132 -6.22 -16.08 1.64
C LEU A 132 -6.53 -17.30 2.50
N ARG A 133 -7.80 -17.68 2.59
CA ARG A 133 -8.23 -18.90 3.30
C ARG A 133 -7.95 -20.18 2.54
N TYR A 134 -7.85 -20.09 1.23
CA TYR A 134 -7.71 -21.21 0.31
C TYR A 134 -6.48 -21.01 -0.56
N ASP A 135 -5.95 -22.11 -1.07
CA ASP A 135 -4.89 -22.06 -2.06
C ASP A 135 -5.35 -21.21 -3.27
N PRO A 136 -4.58 -20.22 -3.71
CA PRO A 136 -4.93 -19.42 -4.88
C PRO A 136 -5.16 -20.26 -6.14
N VAL A 137 -4.58 -21.47 -6.26
CA VAL A 137 -4.77 -22.39 -7.38
C VAL A 137 -6.17 -23.04 -7.37
N ASP A 138 -6.74 -23.26 -6.19
CA ASP A 138 -8.08 -23.83 -6.03
C ASP A 138 -9.18 -22.83 -6.38
N TYR A 139 -8.86 -21.54 -6.35
CA TYR A 139 -9.82 -20.48 -6.65
C TYR A 139 -9.90 -20.18 -8.15
N ARG A 140 -10.58 -21.05 -8.89
CA ARG A 140 -11.03 -20.76 -10.26
C ARG A 140 -12.47 -20.24 -10.25
N SER A 141 -12.72 -19.09 -9.62
CA SER A 141 -14.07 -18.51 -9.70
C SER A 141 -14.36 -18.02 -11.11
N ALA A 142 -15.60 -18.19 -11.57
CA ALA A 142 -16.05 -17.69 -12.87
C ALA A 142 -16.03 -16.15 -12.99
N GLN A 143 -15.83 -15.42 -11.87
CA GLN A 143 -15.80 -13.96 -11.82
C GLN A 143 -14.52 -13.33 -12.39
N THR A 144 -13.44 -14.10 -12.57
CA THR A 144 -12.21 -13.60 -13.20
C THR A 144 -12.33 -13.40 -14.71
N LYS A 145 -13.48 -13.74 -15.33
CA LYS A 145 -13.78 -13.34 -16.72
C LYS A 145 -14.05 -11.84 -16.80
N GLY A 146 -12.98 -11.04 -16.89
CA GLY A 146 -12.96 -9.94 -17.86
C GLY A 146 -12.53 -8.54 -17.44
N LYS A 147 -12.19 -8.23 -16.18
CA LYS A 147 -11.80 -6.83 -15.81
C LYS A 147 -10.79 -6.66 -14.66
N LEU A 148 -10.22 -7.74 -14.12
CA LEU A 148 -9.31 -7.66 -12.98
C LEU A 148 -7.86 -7.63 -13.47
N LYS A 149 -7.08 -6.65 -13.00
CA LYS A 149 -5.62 -6.65 -13.20
C LYS A 149 -4.96 -7.50 -12.11
N ASP A 150 -3.92 -8.22 -12.52
CA ASP A 150 -2.93 -8.88 -11.65
C ASP A 150 -3.55 -9.63 -10.45
N PRO A 151 -4.31 -10.72 -10.71
CA PRO A 151 -4.96 -11.47 -9.66
C PRO A 151 -3.92 -12.07 -8.72
N THR A 152 -3.92 -11.65 -7.46
CA THR A 152 -3.24 -12.37 -6.37
C THR A 152 -4.18 -13.48 -5.87
N GLY A 153 -4.51 -14.40 -6.78
CA GLY A 153 -5.49 -15.47 -6.56
C GLY A 153 -6.96 -14.99 -6.62
N PRO A 154 -7.81 -15.27 -5.61
CA PRO A 154 -9.24 -14.90 -5.60
C PRO A 154 -9.51 -13.40 -5.63
N LEU A 155 -8.51 -12.61 -5.24
CA LEU A 155 -8.62 -11.18 -5.16
C LEU A 155 -8.00 -10.61 -6.43
N GLY A 156 -8.86 -10.02 -7.27
CA GLY A 156 -8.39 -9.12 -8.30
C GLY A 156 -8.44 -7.68 -7.80
N TRP A 157 -7.46 -6.89 -8.22
CA TRP A 157 -7.49 -5.45 -8.01
C TRP A 157 -8.44 -4.84 -9.04
N LYS A 158 -9.43 -4.07 -8.55
CA LYS A 158 -10.25 -3.24 -9.40
C LYS A 158 -9.63 -1.85 -9.43
N ASN A 159 -9.12 -1.44 -10.58
CA ASN A 159 -8.67 -0.07 -10.77
C ASN A 159 -9.90 0.84 -10.80
N VAL A 160 -9.99 1.78 -9.85
CA VAL A 160 -11.14 2.69 -9.75
C VAL A 160 -10.93 3.95 -10.61
N TYR A 161 -9.69 4.20 -11.07
CA TYR A 161 -9.35 5.41 -11.83
C TYR A 161 -8.27 5.15 -12.89
N THR A 162 -8.71 4.73 -14.07
CA THR A 162 -7.99 5.07 -15.31
C THR A 162 -8.65 6.32 -15.87
N ALA A 163 -7.89 7.41 -16.03
CA ALA A 163 -8.25 8.41 -17.03
C ALA A 163 -8.57 7.65 -18.34
N PRO A 164 -9.57 8.06 -19.14
CA PRO A 164 -9.84 7.39 -20.39
C PRO A 164 -8.53 7.34 -21.18
N GLU A 165 -8.05 6.14 -21.49
CA GLU A 165 -7.01 5.96 -22.48
C GLU A 165 -7.60 6.56 -23.75
N GLU A 166 -7.14 7.76 -24.12
CA GLU A 166 -7.43 8.28 -25.45
C GLU A 166 -6.82 7.25 -26.41
N GLU A 167 -7.69 6.50 -27.10
CA GLU A 167 -7.29 5.64 -28.21
C GLU A 167 -6.49 6.51 -29.18
N ILE A 168 -5.16 6.37 -29.15
CA ILE A 168 -4.33 6.85 -30.23
C ILE A 168 -4.64 5.92 -31.41
N VAL A 169 -5.60 6.33 -32.22
CA VAL A 169 -5.85 5.75 -33.54
C VAL A 169 -4.60 6.07 -34.38
N LEU A 170 -3.75 5.06 -34.57
CA LEU A 170 -2.60 5.09 -35.47
C LEU A 170 -3.03 5.07 -36.94
#